data_AF-A0A3D8HQK2-F1
#
_entry.id   AF-A0A3D8HQK2-F1
#
_cell.length_a   1.000
_cell.length_b   1.000
_cell.length_c   1.000
_cell.angle_alpha   90.00
_cell.angle_beta   90.00
_cell.angle_gamma   90.00
#
_symmetry.space_group_name_H-M   'P 1'
#
loop_
_entity.id
_entity.type
_entity.pdbx_description
1 polymer ?
#
loop_
_entity_poly.entity_id
_entity_poly.type
_entity_poly.pdbx_seq_one_letter_code
_entity_poly.pdbx_strand_id
1 'polypeptide(L)'
;MIFGNLTQAFTDSQNQDSQKQFFTLLKRVVARFENNPYVFVGINAQNSRALQECKQKVVQGLRVQKCIFIELESKKASKVLAQALEMEEFFTMHKITLTLFLRASLAQFASQNLPSFLRLCALKA
;
A
#
# COMPACT_ATOMS: atom_id res chain seq x y z
N MET A 1 -12.16 -3.34 -0.19
CA MET A 1 -11.70 -4.76 -0.21
C MET A 1 -10.30 -4.87 0.38
N ILE A 2 -10.06 -5.83 1.27
CA ILE A 2 -8.78 -5.99 1.99
C ILE A 2 -8.23 -7.39 1.75
N PHE A 3 -6.96 -7.48 1.39
CA PHE A 3 -6.21 -8.71 1.15
C PHE A 3 -5.04 -8.81 2.13
N GLY A 4 -5.06 -9.83 2.97
CA GLY A 4 -4.07 -10.08 4.02
C GLY A 4 -4.65 -9.96 5.43
N ASN A 5 -3.89 -10.47 6.41
CA ASN A 5 -4.33 -10.50 7.80
C ASN A 5 -3.76 -9.28 8.56
N LEU A 6 -4.64 -8.35 8.91
CA LEU A 6 -4.29 -7.16 9.69
C LEU A 6 -3.72 -7.51 11.05
N THR A 7 -4.36 -8.43 11.78
CA THR A 7 -3.94 -8.79 13.14
C THR A 7 -2.53 -9.34 13.11
N GLN A 8 -2.25 -10.29 12.22
CA GLN A 8 -0.94 -10.92 12.07
C GLN A 8 0.14 -9.92 11.65
N ALA A 9 -0.16 -9.05 10.69
CA ALA A 9 0.80 -8.07 10.16
C ALA A 9 1.28 -7.07 11.23
N PHE A 10 0.52 -6.85 12.30
CA PHE A 10 0.81 -5.85 13.33
C PHE A 10 1.20 -6.45 14.69
N THR A 11 1.32 -7.77 14.83
CA THR A 11 1.65 -8.44 16.09
C THR A 11 3.13 -8.33 16.48
N ASP A 12 4.06 -8.45 15.52
CA ASP A 12 5.51 -8.55 15.81
C ASP A 12 6.19 -7.21 16.16
N SER A 13 5.44 -6.12 16.20
CA SER A 13 6.01 -4.76 16.22
C SER A 13 5.70 -3.96 17.50
N GLN A 14 5.35 -4.62 18.60
CA GLN A 14 4.87 -3.96 19.82
C GLN A 14 5.96 -3.40 20.75
N ASN A 15 7.24 -3.56 20.44
CA ASN A 15 8.34 -3.21 21.35
C ASN A 15 8.90 -1.78 21.22
N GLN A 16 8.34 -0.90 20.38
CA GLN A 16 8.74 0.52 20.31
C GLN A 16 7.54 1.47 20.17
N ASP A 17 7.48 2.54 20.97
CA ASP A 17 6.31 3.42 21.04
C ASP A 17 6.03 4.23 19.76
N SER A 18 7.06 4.61 19.01
CA SER A 18 6.92 5.27 17.70
C SER A 18 6.30 4.34 16.65
N GLN A 19 6.59 3.04 16.74
CA GLN A 19 6.01 2.02 15.88
C GLN A 19 4.53 1.82 16.22
N LYS A 20 4.15 1.81 17.51
CA LYS A 20 2.74 1.67 17.94
C LYS A 20 1.82 2.75 17.35
N GLN A 21 2.27 3.99 17.26
CA GLN A 21 1.47 5.09 16.68
C GLN A 21 1.24 4.89 15.18
N PHE A 22 2.30 4.51 14.44
CA PHE A 22 2.18 4.20 13.01
C PHE A 22 1.27 2.99 12.77
N PHE A 23 1.39 1.92 13.56
CA PHE A 23 0.52 0.77 13.43
C PHE A 23 -0.93 1.06 13.80
N THR A 24 -1.16 1.91 14.81
CA THR A 24 -2.49 2.43 15.14
C THR A 24 -3.07 3.22 13.96
N LEU A 25 -2.27 4.08 13.33
CA LEU A 25 -2.68 4.83 12.15
C LEU A 25 -3.02 3.89 10.98
N LEU A 26 -2.19 2.89 10.70
CA LEU A 26 -2.46 1.90 9.65
C LEU A 26 -3.76 1.15 9.90
N LYS A 27 -3.99 0.66 11.12
CA LYS A 27 -5.26 0.01 11.49
C LYS A 27 -6.46 0.91 11.21
N ARG A 28 -6.39 2.19 11.58
CA ARG A 28 -7.45 3.18 11.31
C ARG A 28 -7.66 3.42 9.82
N VAL A 29 -6.56 3.51 9.04
CA VAL A 29 -6.63 3.66 7.59
C VAL A 29 -7.36 2.46 6.97
N VAL A 30 -6.99 1.24 7.35
CA VAL A 30 -7.62 0.05 6.77
C VAL A 30 -9.09 -0.06 7.18
N ALA A 31 -9.41 0.14 8.46
CA ALA A 31 -10.80 0.14 8.95
C ALA A 31 -11.68 1.17 8.21
N ARG A 32 -11.14 2.35 7.88
CA ARG A 32 -11.86 3.38 7.10
C ARG A 32 -12.26 2.91 5.70
N PHE A 33 -11.52 1.97 5.11
CA PHE A 33 -11.74 1.52 3.73
C PHE A 33 -12.29 0.09 3.63
N GLU A 34 -12.57 -0.56 4.76
CA GLU A 34 -13.06 -1.95 4.82
C GLU A 34 -14.31 -2.14 3.96
N ASN A 35 -15.29 -1.25 4.12
CA ASN A 35 -16.56 -1.30 3.40
C ASN A 35 -16.56 -0.50 2.07
N ASN A 36 -15.41 0.02 1.63
CA ASN A 36 -15.32 0.77 0.38
C ASN A 36 -15.05 -0.20 -0.79
N PRO A 37 -15.99 -0.37 -1.74
CA PRO A 37 -15.82 -1.29 -2.86
C PRO A 37 -14.84 -0.77 -3.92
N TYR A 38 -14.50 0.52 -3.89
CA TYR A 38 -13.62 1.19 -4.86
C TYR A 38 -12.17 1.30 -4.37
N VAL A 39 -11.88 0.76 -3.18
CA VAL A 39 -10.55 0.79 -2.56
C VAL A 39 -10.04 -0.62 -2.30
N PHE A 40 -8.82 -0.87 -2.74
CA PHE A 40 -8.14 -2.17 -2.63
C PHE A 40 -6.97 -2.02 -1.69
N VAL A 41 -6.96 -2.80 -0.61
CA VAL A 41 -5.88 -2.79 0.37
C VAL A 41 -5.13 -4.12 0.28
N GLY A 42 -3.84 -4.07 0.00
CA GLY A 42 -2.93 -5.21 0.10
C GLY A 42 -2.04 -5.08 1.33
N ILE A 43 -1.71 -6.21 1.95
CA ILE A 43 -0.85 -6.26 3.13
C ILE A 43 0.24 -7.34 2.92
N ASN A 44 1.50 -6.92 3.00
CA ASN A 44 2.71 -7.71 2.81
C ASN A 44 2.61 -8.60 1.55
N ALA A 45 2.71 -9.93 1.71
CA ALA A 45 2.63 -10.90 0.61
C ALA A 45 1.34 -10.81 -0.24
N GLN A 46 0.28 -10.17 0.24
CA GLN A 46 -0.98 -10.01 -0.49
C GLN A 46 -1.04 -8.73 -1.35
N ASN A 47 0.00 -7.89 -1.37
CA ASN A 47 0.08 -6.71 -2.22
C ASN A 47 -0.13 -7.04 -3.71
N SER A 48 0.52 -8.10 -4.21
CA SER A 48 0.35 -8.55 -5.60
C SER A 48 -1.08 -8.99 -5.90
N ARG A 49 -1.73 -9.69 -4.97
CA ARG A 49 -3.13 -10.13 -5.13
C ARG A 49 -4.08 -8.93 -5.17
N ALA A 50 -3.91 -7.96 -4.28
CA ALA A 50 -4.70 -6.73 -4.29
C ALA A 50 -4.56 -5.97 -5.62
N LEU A 51 -3.36 -5.93 -6.20
CA LEU A 51 -3.12 -5.33 -7.52
C LEU A 51 -3.83 -6.11 -8.64
N GLN A 52 -3.75 -7.44 -8.64
CA GLN A 52 -4.43 -8.27 -9.65
C GLN A 52 -5.94 -8.07 -9.63
N GLU A 53 -6.53 -8.04 -8.43
CA GLU A 53 -7.97 -7.82 -8.23
C GLU A 53 -8.38 -6.41 -8.67
N CYS A 54 -7.58 -5.39 -8.34
CA CYS A 54 -7.77 -4.04 -8.85
C CYS A 54 -7.81 -4.03 -10.38
N LYS A 55 -6.82 -4.64 -11.05
CA LYS A 55 -6.75 -4.72 -12.52
C LYS A 55 -7.97 -5.42 -13.10
N GLN A 56 -8.33 -6.57 -12.55
CA GLN A 56 -9.46 -7.36 -13.02
C GLN A 56 -10.76 -6.55 -12.95
N LYS A 57 -10.96 -5.78 -11.87
CA LYS A 57 -12.15 -4.94 -11.71
C LYS A 57 -12.20 -3.80 -12.73
N VAL A 58 -11.07 -3.18 -13.01
CA VAL A 58 -10.97 -2.17 -14.09
C VAL A 58 -11.30 -2.78 -15.46
N VAL A 59 -10.75 -3.95 -15.78
CA VAL A 59 -11.03 -4.67 -17.05
C VAL A 59 -12.50 -5.06 -17.17
N GLN A 60 -13.16 -5.38 -16.06
CA GLN A 60 -14.61 -5.62 -15.99
C GLN A 60 -15.46 -4.35 -16.13
N GLY A 61 -14.85 -3.18 -16.35
CA GLY A 61 -15.55 -1.89 -16.43
C GLY A 61 -16.01 -1.36 -15.08
N LEU A 62 -15.55 -1.96 -13.97
CA LEU A 62 -15.91 -1.54 -12.62
C LEU A 62 -14.99 -0.41 -12.17
N ARG A 63 -15.58 0.52 -11.43
CA ARG A 63 -14.85 1.67 -10.90
C ARG A 63 -13.84 1.22 -9.85
N VAL A 64 -12.60 1.71 -9.97
CA VAL A 64 -11.59 1.66 -8.92
C VAL A 64 -11.05 3.08 -8.73
N GLN A 65 -10.85 3.49 -7.48
CA GLN A 65 -10.37 4.84 -7.15
C GLN A 65 -8.98 4.81 -6.53
N LYS A 66 -8.71 3.80 -5.71
CA LYS A 66 -7.52 3.79 -4.87
C LYS A 66 -7.02 2.40 -4.57
N CYS A 67 -5.70 2.25 -4.62
CA CYS A 67 -4.97 1.13 -4.06
C CYS A 67 -4.18 1.60 -2.85
N ILE A 68 -4.08 0.74 -1.84
CA ILE A 68 -3.28 0.94 -0.64
C ILE A 68 -2.45 -0.32 -0.44
N PHE A 69 -1.13 -0.22 -0.51
CA PHE A 69 -0.25 -1.35 -0.19
C PHE A 69 0.48 -1.06 1.10
N ILE A 70 0.49 -2.04 1.99
CA ILE A 70 1.17 -1.99 3.27
C ILE A 70 2.28 -3.03 3.20
N GLU A 71 3.53 -2.62 3.26
CA GLU A 71 4.70 -3.50 3.27
C GLU A 71 5.54 -3.21 4.51
N LEU A 72 5.46 -4.12 5.47
CA LEU A 72 6.13 -4.00 6.76
C LEU A 72 7.45 -4.77 6.80
N GLU A 73 7.73 -5.61 5.81
CA GLU A 73 9.01 -6.28 5.66
C GLU A 73 9.99 -5.33 4.95
N SER A 74 10.91 -4.72 5.71
CA SER A 74 11.87 -3.73 5.17
C SER A 74 12.68 -4.22 3.97
N LYS A 75 12.97 -5.53 3.89
CA LYS A 75 13.69 -6.13 2.75
C LYS A 75 12.88 -6.15 1.45
N LYS A 76 11.55 -6.00 1.53
CA LYS A 76 10.62 -6.04 0.39
C LYS A 76 10.11 -4.65 -0.02
N ALA A 77 10.29 -3.62 0.80
CA ALA A 77 9.82 -2.26 0.53
C ALA A 77 10.25 -1.74 -0.86
N SER A 78 11.52 -1.90 -1.23
CA SER A 78 12.02 -1.46 -2.55
C SER A 78 11.39 -2.23 -3.71
N LYS A 79 11.07 -3.52 -3.53
CA LYS A 79 10.42 -4.33 -4.56
C LYS A 79 8.98 -3.88 -4.80
N VAL A 80 8.25 -3.57 -3.73
CA VAL A 80 6.88 -3.06 -3.83
C VAL A 80 6.85 -1.68 -4.49
N LEU A 81 7.82 -0.82 -4.21
CA LEU A 81 7.95 0.46 -4.90
C LEU A 81 8.27 0.27 -6.39
N ALA A 82 9.24 -0.58 -6.74
CA ALA A 82 9.56 -0.87 -8.14
C ALA A 82 8.33 -1.38 -8.91
N GLN A 83 7.60 -2.33 -8.34
CA GLN A 83 6.35 -2.85 -8.91
C GLN A 83 5.30 -1.75 -9.11
N ALA A 84 5.20 -0.77 -8.20
CA ALA A 84 4.29 0.36 -8.35
C ALA A 84 4.68 1.27 -9.52
N LEU A 85 5.98 1.53 -9.70
CA LEU A 85 6.50 2.37 -10.77
C LEU A 85 6.36 1.70 -12.15
N GLU A 86 6.59 0.38 -12.24
CA GLU A 86 6.32 -0.41 -13.46
C GLU A 86 4.85 -0.34 -13.91
N MET A 87 3.95 0.04 -13.00
CA MET A 87 2.51 0.12 -13.22
C MET A 87 2.00 1.55 -13.49
N GLU A 88 2.89 2.52 -13.69
CA GLU A 88 2.54 3.93 -13.84
C GLU A 88 1.50 4.21 -14.92
N GLU A 89 1.64 3.61 -16.10
CA GLU A 89 0.72 3.81 -17.22
C GLU A 89 -0.71 3.40 -16.85
N PHE A 90 -0.87 2.25 -16.20
CA PHE A 90 -2.17 1.76 -15.74
C PHE A 90 -2.81 2.70 -14.72
N PHE A 91 -2.06 3.11 -13.69
CA PHE A 91 -2.59 3.99 -12.65
C PHE A 91 -2.97 5.37 -13.20
N THR A 92 -2.16 5.90 -14.11
CA THR A 92 -2.39 7.21 -14.73
C THR A 92 -3.57 7.17 -15.69
N MET A 93 -3.61 6.20 -16.61
CA MET A 93 -4.68 6.04 -17.59
C MET A 93 -6.05 5.89 -16.92
N HIS A 94 -6.13 5.09 -15.85
CA HIS A 94 -7.38 4.84 -15.14
C HIS A 94 -7.63 5.81 -13.97
N LYS A 95 -6.76 6.81 -13.76
CA LYS A 95 -6.87 7.82 -12.69
C LYS A 95 -7.01 7.18 -11.30
N ILE A 96 -6.29 6.09 -11.06
CA ILE A 96 -6.28 5.38 -9.78
C ILE A 96 -5.11 5.88 -8.94
N THR A 97 -5.38 6.27 -7.70
CA THR A 97 -4.32 6.66 -6.77
C THR A 97 -3.72 5.45 -6.06
N LEU A 98 -2.41 5.44 -5.84
CA LEU A 98 -1.72 4.43 -5.04
C LEU A 98 -1.13 5.07 -3.77
N THR A 99 -1.39 4.48 -2.61
CA THR A 99 -0.70 4.85 -1.36
C THR A 99 0.13 3.68 -0.87
N LEU A 100 1.44 3.86 -0.73
CA LEU A 100 2.36 2.87 -0.21
C LEU A 100 2.72 3.21 1.24
N PHE A 101 2.41 2.29 2.16
CA PHE A 101 2.88 2.34 3.53
C PHE A 101 4.05 1.37 3.68
N LEU A 102 5.27 1.87 3.85
CA LEU A 102 6.49 1.06 3.87
C LEU A 102 7.19 1.15 5.22
N ARG A 103 7.72 0.05 5.74
CA ARG A 103 8.71 0.09 6.83
C ARG A 103 10.12 0.24 6.24
N ALA A 104 10.52 1.48 5.94
CA ALA A 104 11.77 1.81 5.27
C ALA A 104 12.24 3.23 5.60
N SER A 105 13.52 3.53 5.36
CA SER A 105 14.04 4.89 5.53
C SER A 105 13.67 5.75 4.32
N LEU A 106 13.04 6.92 4.53
CA LEU A 106 12.70 7.86 3.45
C LEU A 106 13.93 8.30 2.64
N ALA A 107 15.12 8.33 3.24
CA ALA A 107 16.36 8.66 2.55
C ALA A 107 16.66 7.72 1.38
N GLN A 108 16.13 6.49 1.41
CA GLN A 108 16.27 5.52 0.31
C GLN A 108 15.49 5.93 -0.95
N PHE A 109 14.55 6.86 -0.83
CA PHE A 109 13.64 7.28 -1.90
C PHE A 109 13.72 8.77 -2.23
N ALA A 110 14.55 9.54 -1.51
CA ALA A 110 14.59 11.00 -1.58
C ALA A 110 15.00 11.55 -2.96
N SER A 111 15.68 10.74 -3.79
CA SER A 111 16.10 11.12 -5.13
C SER A 111 15.11 10.75 -6.24
N GLN A 112 13.99 10.08 -5.91
CA GLN A 112 13.02 9.66 -6.91
C GLN A 112 11.97 10.75 -7.15
N ASN A 113 11.81 11.17 -8.40
CA ASN A 113 10.63 11.92 -8.83
C ASN A 113 9.43 10.98 -8.77
N LEU A 114 8.64 11.08 -7.69
CA LEU A 114 7.47 10.24 -7.52
C LEU A 114 6.33 10.71 -8.43
N PRO A 115 5.71 9.82 -9.21
CA PRO A 115 4.55 10.16 -10.03
C PRO A 115 3.37 10.68 -9.20
N SER A 116 2.54 11.52 -9.80
CA SER A 116 1.40 12.17 -9.10
C SER A 116 0.34 11.19 -8.60
N PHE A 117 0.22 10.01 -9.21
CA PHE A 117 -0.69 8.96 -8.75
C PHE A 117 -0.21 8.32 -7.43
N LEU A 118 1.08 8.43 -7.10
CA LEU A 118 1.75 7.71 -6.04
C LEU A 118 1.98 8.58 -4.79
N ARG A 119 1.50 8.10 -3.65
CA ARG A 119 1.81 8.66 -2.33
C ARG A 119 2.61 7.67 -1.51
N LEU A 120 3.78 8.08 -1.04
CA LEU A 120 4.66 7.27 -0.19
C LEU A 120 4.56 7.70 1.28
N CYS A 121 4.34 6.75 2.17
CA CYS A 121 4.27 6.91 3.62
C CYS A 121 5.23 5.91 4.25
N ALA A 122 6.44 6.33 4.66
CA ALA A 122 7.41 5.41 5.25
C ALA A 122 7.53 5.56 6.77
N LEU A 123 7.64 4.43 7.46
CA LEU A 123 8.04 4.33 8.86
C LEU A 123 9.53 4.02 8.91
N LYS A 124 10.29 4.80 9.69
CA LYS A 124 11.71 4.52 9.97
C LYS A 124 11.83 3.07 10.48
N ALA A 125 12.64 2.27 9.80
CA ALA A 125 12.78 0.84 10.03
C ALA A 125 13.33 0.51 11.43
#